data_AF-A0A3B0B7T4-F1
#
_entry.id   AF-A0A3B0B7T4-F1
#
_cell.length_a   1.000
_cell.length_b   1.000
_cell.length_c   1.000
_cell.angle_alpha   90.00
_cell.angle_beta   90.00
_cell.angle_gamma   90.00
#
_symmetry.space_group_name_H-M   'P 1'
#
loop_
_entity.id
_entity.type
_entity.pdbx_description
1 polymer ?
#
loop_
_entity_poly.entity_id
_entity_poly.type
_entity_poly.pdbx_seq_one_letter_code
_entity_poly.pdbx_strand_id
1 'polypeptide(L)'
;MRFLYAVCAASPRAGDAACAWLAVADSPTALVDVVRTTVAALEADDKLFLRTLFTPGTPVDEKAAAAADTALAWMNHASALLTDDELSVNAAHNKVKHGLAVSARGDVRIELITTPPDDLGQIPESAFGAGRSVPIFDRPMLTYLSRPHVKPKHGVEAISLRVDVPVVLAEAWMIANVYAAMFHVRARRHFGEDMPDGVAPYPTLVIGRLPEHVIGGRPLGYRSAVTLPPDGTTPPRRSGLFFHGQFIPMELDYDNKVKGVVVEG
;
A
#
# COMPACT_ATOMS: atom_id res chain seq x y z
N MET A 1 -8.71 -6.46 -2.68
CA MET A 1 -8.32 -7.42 -3.74
C MET A 1 -9.22 -8.65 -3.88
N ARG A 2 -9.63 -9.34 -2.81
CA ARG A 2 -10.48 -10.55 -2.93
C ARG A 2 -11.80 -10.33 -3.68
N PHE A 3 -12.44 -9.17 -3.51
CA PHE A 3 -13.64 -8.86 -4.28
C PHE A 3 -13.33 -8.64 -5.77
N LEU A 4 -12.23 -7.98 -6.12
CA LEU A 4 -11.80 -7.82 -7.50
C LEU A 4 -11.52 -9.19 -8.15
N TYR A 5 -10.85 -10.09 -7.43
CA TYR A 5 -10.71 -11.50 -7.83
C TYR A 5 -12.07 -12.15 -8.11
N ALA A 6 -13.03 -12.00 -7.20
CA ALA A 6 -14.34 -12.62 -7.32
C ALA A 6 -15.14 -12.14 -8.56
N VAL A 7 -14.95 -10.90 -8.99
CA VAL A 7 -15.67 -10.34 -10.16
C VAL A 7 -14.90 -10.46 -11.47
N CYS A 8 -13.58 -10.71 -11.44
CA CYS A 8 -12.74 -10.80 -12.63
C CYS A 8 -12.29 -12.24 -12.96
N ALA A 9 -11.93 -13.04 -11.95
CA ALA A 9 -11.20 -14.29 -12.16
C ALA A 9 -11.89 -15.54 -11.61
N ALA A 10 -12.79 -15.38 -10.63
CA ALA A 10 -13.47 -16.52 -10.03
C ALA A 10 -14.53 -17.12 -10.97
N SER A 11 -14.54 -18.45 -11.05
CA SER A 11 -15.59 -19.23 -11.71
C SER A 11 -16.37 -20.02 -10.66
N PRO A 12 -17.72 -20.04 -10.71
CA PRO A 12 -18.51 -20.91 -9.83
C PRO A 12 -18.13 -22.37 -10.03
N ARG A 13 -18.12 -23.15 -8.94
CA ARG A 13 -17.92 -24.60 -9.05
C ARG A 13 -19.16 -25.24 -9.68
N ALA A 14 -19.00 -26.45 -10.20
CA ALA A 14 -20.13 -27.20 -10.75
C ALA A 14 -21.20 -27.40 -9.66
N GLY A 15 -22.43 -26.93 -9.93
CA GLY A 15 -23.56 -27.00 -9.01
C GLY A 15 -23.76 -25.75 -8.14
N ASP A 16 -22.80 -24.84 -8.07
CA ASP A 16 -22.93 -23.59 -7.31
C ASP A 16 -23.58 -22.48 -8.14
N ALA A 17 -24.42 -21.67 -7.48
CA ALA A 17 -24.91 -20.43 -8.07
C ALA A 17 -23.79 -19.38 -8.16
N ALA A 18 -23.84 -18.52 -9.18
CA ALA A 18 -22.89 -17.43 -9.33
C ALA A 18 -23.03 -16.39 -8.20
N CYS A 19 -22.19 -16.50 -7.18
CA CYS A 19 -22.22 -15.65 -5.99
C CYS A 19 -20.85 -15.01 -5.72
N ALA A 20 -20.80 -13.67 -5.73
CA ALA A 20 -19.54 -12.94 -5.47
C ALA A 20 -19.04 -13.17 -4.03
N TRP A 21 -19.94 -13.29 -3.05
CA TRP A 21 -19.57 -13.56 -1.66
C TRP A 21 -18.99 -14.97 -1.48
N LEU A 22 -19.57 -15.96 -2.14
CA LEU A 22 -19.03 -17.32 -2.16
C LEU A 22 -17.65 -17.34 -2.82
N ALA A 23 -17.49 -16.68 -3.95
CA ALA A 23 -16.20 -16.54 -4.62
C ALA A 23 -15.14 -15.81 -3.78
N VAL A 24 -15.54 -14.81 -2.98
CA VAL A 24 -14.64 -14.16 -2.01
C VAL A 24 -14.25 -15.15 -0.90
N ALA A 25 -15.20 -15.92 -0.36
CA ALA A 25 -14.94 -16.89 0.70
C ALA A 25 -14.01 -18.02 0.22
N ASP A 26 -14.20 -18.50 -1.01
CA ASP A 26 -13.43 -19.58 -1.63
C ASP A 26 -12.13 -19.13 -2.31
N SER A 27 -11.82 -17.83 -2.27
CA SER A 27 -10.62 -17.29 -2.92
C SER A 27 -9.32 -17.80 -2.26
N PRO A 28 -8.19 -17.89 -3.00
CA PRO A 28 -6.94 -18.43 -2.48
C PRO A 28 -6.52 -17.87 -1.11
N THR A 29 -6.02 -18.71 -0.21
CA THR A 29 -5.64 -18.27 1.15
C THR A 29 -4.55 -17.20 1.10
N ALA A 30 -3.52 -17.40 0.26
CA ALA A 30 -2.43 -16.43 0.11
C ALA A 30 -2.88 -15.25 -0.77
N LEU A 31 -2.76 -14.02 -0.24
CA LEU A 31 -3.15 -12.81 -0.98
C LEU A 31 -2.33 -12.59 -2.25
N VAL A 32 -1.06 -13.01 -2.28
CA VAL A 32 -0.23 -12.95 -3.48
C VAL A 32 -0.82 -13.78 -4.62
N ASP A 33 -1.43 -14.94 -4.32
CA ASP A 33 -2.09 -15.76 -5.33
C ASP A 33 -3.39 -15.10 -5.81
N VAL A 34 -4.15 -14.47 -4.90
CA VAL A 34 -5.33 -13.67 -5.26
C VAL A 34 -4.94 -12.55 -6.23
N VAL A 35 -3.88 -11.79 -5.94
CA VAL A 35 -3.39 -10.71 -6.81
C VAL A 35 -2.92 -11.27 -8.15
N ARG A 36 -2.05 -12.28 -8.15
CA ARG A 36 -1.52 -12.89 -9.39
C ARG A 36 -2.63 -13.40 -10.31
N THR A 37 -3.60 -14.15 -9.77
CA THR A 37 -4.71 -14.67 -10.58
C THR A 37 -5.64 -13.57 -11.08
N THR A 38 -5.84 -12.51 -10.29
CA THR A 38 -6.62 -11.34 -10.73
C THR A 38 -5.93 -10.62 -11.88
N VAL A 39 -4.63 -10.35 -11.77
CA VAL A 39 -3.84 -9.67 -12.81
C VAL A 39 -3.85 -10.50 -14.09
N ALA A 40 -3.60 -11.80 -14.02
CA ALA A 40 -3.64 -12.69 -15.19
C ALA A 40 -5.00 -12.68 -15.90
N ALA A 41 -6.11 -12.60 -15.16
CA ALA A 41 -7.45 -12.49 -15.75
C ALA A 41 -7.68 -11.15 -16.46
N LEU A 42 -7.14 -10.05 -15.90
CA LEU A 42 -7.24 -8.72 -16.49
C LEU A 42 -6.36 -8.59 -17.74
N GLU A 43 -5.17 -9.19 -17.74
CA GLU A 43 -4.29 -9.23 -18.91
C GLU A 43 -4.84 -10.10 -20.05
N ALA A 44 -5.66 -11.11 -19.72
CA ALA A 44 -6.30 -11.95 -20.72
C ALA A 44 -7.50 -11.27 -21.42
N ASP A 45 -8.04 -10.19 -20.85
CA ASP A 45 -9.19 -9.46 -21.39
C ASP A 45 -9.14 -7.98 -21.00
N ASP A 46 -8.63 -7.15 -21.93
CA ASP A 46 -8.44 -5.70 -21.75
C ASP A 46 -9.73 -4.93 -21.39
N LYS A 47 -10.91 -5.52 -21.61
CA LYS A 47 -12.21 -4.91 -21.31
C LYS A 47 -12.80 -5.41 -20.00
N LEU A 48 -12.19 -6.40 -19.35
CA LEU A 48 -12.69 -6.98 -18.12
C LEU A 48 -12.77 -5.96 -16.99
N PHE A 49 -11.74 -5.13 -16.81
CA PHE A 49 -11.76 -4.08 -15.80
C PHE A 49 -12.88 -3.07 -16.03
N LEU A 50 -13.01 -2.57 -17.27
CA LEU A 50 -14.05 -1.58 -17.62
C LEU A 50 -15.45 -2.14 -17.39
N ARG A 51 -15.64 -3.44 -17.66
CA ARG A 51 -16.88 -4.14 -17.39
C ARG A 51 -17.16 -4.27 -15.90
N THR A 52 -16.19 -4.26 -15.00
CA THR A 52 -16.49 -4.26 -13.56
C THR A 52 -16.73 -2.85 -13.04
N LEU A 53 -16.22 -1.83 -13.72
CA LEU A 53 -16.31 -0.43 -13.29
C LEU A 53 -17.57 0.29 -13.77
N PHE A 54 -18.03 0.02 -15.00
CA PHE A 54 -19.15 0.76 -15.62
C PHE A 54 -20.40 -0.09 -15.82
N THR A 55 -21.57 0.55 -15.70
CA THR A 55 -22.85 -0.07 -16.04
C THR A 55 -22.96 -0.27 -17.55
N PRO A 56 -23.66 -1.32 -18.03
CA PRO A 56 -23.95 -1.48 -19.45
C PRO A 56 -24.60 -0.21 -20.04
N GLY A 57 -24.16 0.18 -21.24
CA GLY A 57 -24.68 1.38 -21.92
C GLY A 57 -24.01 2.71 -21.53
N THR A 58 -23.02 2.70 -20.61
CA THR A 58 -22.22 3.90 -20.29
C THR A 58 -21.49 4.37 -21.55
N PRO A 59 -21.67 5.65 -21.98
CA PRO A 59 -20.92 6.20 -23.10
C PRO A 59 -19.42 6.20 -22.81
N VAL A 60 -18.63 5.79 -23.79
CA VAL A 60 -17.17 5.86 -23.70
C VAL A 60 -16.75 7.26 -24.17
N ASP A 61 -16.59 8.17 -23.22
CA ASP A 61 -16.07 9.51 -23.44
C ASP A 61 -14.75 9.73 -22.68
N GLU A 62 -14.16 10.92 -22.82
CA GLU A 62 -12.91 11.28 -22.16
C GLU A 62 -13.01 11.20 -20.63
N LYS A 63 -14.18 11.47 -20.05
CA LYS A 63 -14.38 11.40 -18.60
C LYS A 63 -14.42 9.96 -18.12
N ALA A 64 -15.09 9.08 -18.85
CA ALA A 64 -15.12 7.64 -18.58
C ALA A 64 -13.72 7.04 -18.68
N ALA A 65 -12.94 7.42 -19.71
CA ALA A 65 -11.55 6.99 -19.84
C ALA A 65 -10.70 7.45 -18.65
N ALA A 66 -10.74 8.74 -18.31
CA ALA A 66 -9.93 9.28 -17.21
C ALA A 66 -10.33 8.73 -15.83
N ALA A 67 -11.61 8.41 -15.63
CA ALA A 67 -12.10 7.72 -14.43
C ALA A 67 -11.58 6.29 -14.35
N ALA A 68 -11.54 5.57 -15.48
CA ALA A 68 -10.98 4.23 -15.56
C ALA A 68 -9.49 4.20 -15.25
N ASP A 69 -8.72 5.14 -15.83
CA ASP A 69 -7.28 5.26 -15.57
C ASP A 69 -7.01 5.53 -14.09
N THR A 70 -7.78 6.44 -13.49
CA THR A 70 -7.69 6.74 -12.06
C THR A 70 -8.01 5.50 -11.22
N ALA A 71 -9.10 4.80 -11.52
CA ALA A 71 -9.50 3.59 -10.80
C ALA A 71 -8.45 2.47 -10.92
N LEU A 72 -7.88 2.28 -12.12
CA LEU A 72 -6.83 1.30 -12.37
C LEU A 72 -5.57 1.62 -11.57
N ALA A 73 -5.14 2.89 -11.54
CA ALA A 73 -4.00 3.33 -10.74
C ALA A 73 -4.17 2.98 -9.25
N TRP A 74 -5.37 3.19 -8.69
CA TRP A 74 -5.67 2.82 -7.30
C TRP A 74 -5.73 1.32 -7.06
N MET A 75 -6.20 0.52 -8.03
CA MET A 75 -6.16 -0.94 -7.91
C MET A 75 -4.74 -1.50 -8.04
N ASN A 76 -3.90 -0.90 -8.87
CA ASN A 76 -2.48 -1.23 -8.97
C ASN A 76 -1.75 -0.90 -7.68
N HIS A 77 -2.01 0.29 -7.10
CA HIS A 77 -1.49 0.67 -5.80
C HIS A 77 -1.94 -0.29 -4.69
N ALA A 78 -3.23 -0.64 -4.63
CA ALA A 78 -3.75 -1.61 -3.66
C ALA A 78 -3.13 -3.01 -3.85
N SER A 79 -2.82 -3.40 -5.08
CA SER A 79 -2.13 -4.66 -5.38
C SER A 79 -0.69 -4.62 -4.86
N ALA A 80 0.04 -3.52 -5.15
CA ALA A 80 1.40 -3.30 -4.68
C ALA A 80 1.49 -3.37 -3.15
N LEU A 81 0.62 -2.67 -2.41
CA LEU A 81 0.60 -2.70 -0.93
C LEU A 81 0.46 -4.12 -0.34
N LEU A 82 -0.13 -5.05 -1.09
CA LEU A 82 -0.35 -6.44 -0.65
C LEU A 82 0.76 -7.40 -1.07
N THR A 83 1.55 -7.05 -2.08
CA THR A 83 2.60 -7.91 -2.65
C THR A 83 4.02 -7.39 -2.45
N ASP A 84 4.18 -6.14 -2.03
CA ASP A 84 5.49 -5.51 -1.85
C ASP A 84 6.27 -6.13 -0.68
N ASP A 85 7.51 -6.55 -0.97
CA ASP A 85 8.47 -7.10 -0.02
C ASP A 85 9.42 -6.03 0.57
N GLU A 86 9.37 -4.79 0.07
CA GLU A 86 10.06 -3.62 0.62
C GLU A 86 9.25 -3.00 1.76
N LEU A 87 7.95 -2.74 1.54
CA LEU A 87 6.99 -2.30 2.57
C LEU A 87 5.84 -3.30 2.69
N SER A 88 6.03 -4.33 3.52
CA SER A 88 5.02 -5.37 3.68
C SER A 88 3.86 -4.94 4.60
N VAL A 89 2.93 -4.12 4.10
CA VAL A 89 1.75 -3.65 4.86
C VAL A 89 0.84 -4.82 5.24
N ASN A 90 0.77 -5.86 4.42
CA ASN A 90 0.04 -7.08 4.75
C ASN A 90 0.63 -7.82 5.97
N ALA A 91 1.96 -7.85 6.11
CA ALA A 91 2.60 -8.38 7.32
C ALA A 91 2.25 -7.54 8.55
N ALA A 92 2.23 -6.21 8.41
CA ALA A 92 1.79 -5.29 9.45
C ALA A 92 0.36 -5.61 9.90
N HIS A 93 -0.58 -5.71 8.94
CA HIS A 93 -1.99 -6.01 9.20
C HIS A 93 -2.17 -7.30 9.99
N ASN A 94 -1.54 -8.39 9.54
CA ASN A 94 -1.63 -9.69 10.23
C ASN A 94 -1.06 -9.61 11.65
N LYS A 95 0.04 -8.91 11.84
CA LYS A 95 0.70 -8.79 13.14
C LYS A 95 -0.07 -7.92 14.12
N VAL A 96 -0.62 -6.80 13.66
CA VAL A 96 -1.52 -5.94 14.44
C VAL A 96 -2.75 -6.73 14.86
N LYS A 97 -3.40 -7.41 13.91
CA LYS A 97 -4.58 -8.24 14.16
C LYS A 97 -4.34 -9.30 15.24
N HIS A 98 -3.14 -9.90 15.25
CA HIS A 98 -2.79 -10.95 16.21
C HIS A 98 -2.08 -10.43 17.48
N GLY A 99 -1.80 -9.12 17.58
CA GLY A 99 -1.14 -8.51 18.73
C GLY A 99 0.31 -8.95 18.96
N LEU A 100 1.02 -9.40 17.92
CA LEU A 100 2.35 -10.01 18.05
C LEU A 100 3.41 -9.27 17.22
N ALA A 101 4.57 -9.01 17.84
CA ALA A 101 5.75 -8.44 17.18
C ALA A 101 5.46 -7.12 16.43
N VAL A 102 4.67 -6.25 17.07
CA VAL A 102 4.38 -4.88 16.66
C VAL A 102 4.65 -3.93 17.82
N SER A 103 5.24 -2.77 17.55
CA SER A 103 5.36 -1.65 18.47
C SER A 103 4.86 -0.39 17.80
N ALA A 104 4.08 0.41 18.51
CA ALA A 104 3.75 1.77 18.09
C ALA A 104 4.67 2.76 18.79
N ARG A 105 5.20 3.73 18.06
CA ARG A 105 6.02 4.81 18.63
C ARG A 105 5.54 6.16 18.13
N GLY A 106 5.41 7.12 19.03
CA GLY A 106 5.12 8.52 18.72
C GLY A 106 6.11 9.47 19.40
N ASP A 107 7.15 8.92 20.00
CA ASP A 107 8.15 9.58 20.85
C ASP A 107 9.49 9.81 20.14
N VAL A 108 9.61 9.40 18.87
CA VAL A 108 10.84 9.48 18.09
C VAL A 108 10.64 10.36 16.88
N ARG A 109 11.62 11.24 16.66
CA ARG A 109 11.79 11.97 15.41
C ARG A 109 13.15 11.65 14.80
N ILE A 110 13.17 11.31 13.51
CA ILE A 110 14.38 11.11 12.72
C ILE A 110 14.24 11.92 11.45
N GLU A 111 15.21 12.77 11.17
CA GLU A 111 15.26 13.56 9.95
C GLU A 111 16.66 13.53 9.37
N LEU A 112 16.74 13.62 8.04
CA LEU A 112 17.98 13.88 7.34
C LEU A 112 18.18 15.39 7.28
N ILE A 113 19.31 15.85 7.80
CA ILE A 113 19.78 17.24 7.73
C ILE A 113 21.16 17.27 7.09
N THR A 114 21.49 18.38 6.44
CA THR A 114 22.83 18.61 5.89
C THR A 114 23.71 19.46 6.81
N THR A 115 23.11 20.11 7.81
CA THR A 115 23.82 20.91 8.82
C THR A 115 24.44 19.98 9.86
N PRO A 116 25.78 19.92 9.98
CA PRO A 116 26.43 19.18 11.05
C PRO A 116 26.31 19.94 12.38
N PRO A 117 26.52 19.27 13.53
CA PRO A 117 26.76 19.97 14.79
C PRO A 117 27.98 20.89 14.69
N ASP A 118 27.94 22.05 15.34
CA ASP A 118 29.09 22.95 15.46
C ASP A 118 30.15 22.42 16.44
N ASP A 119 31.20 23.20 16.67
CA ASP A 119 32.30 22.86 17.59
C ASP A 119 31.85 22.70 19.06
N LEU A 120 30.68 23.23 19.41
CA LEU A 120 30.04 23.09 20.72
C LEU A 120 29.04 21.92 20.76
N GLY A 121 28.91 21.18 19.66
CA GLY A 121 27.95 20.09 19.50
C GLY A 121 26.51 20.57 19.36
N GLN A 122 26.28 21.80 18.90
CA GLN A 122 24.96 22.40 18.75
C GLN A 122 24.47 22.30 17.30
N ILE A 123 23.18 22.03 17.14
CA ILE A 123 22.50 22.07 15.84
C ILE A 123 21.39 23.13 15.94
N PRO A 124 21.38 24.17 15.10
CA PRO A 124 20.34 25.19 15.16
C PRO A 124 18.99 24.63 14.72
N GLU A 125 17.90 25.03 15.38
CA GLU A 125 16.52 24.67 14.99
C GLU A 125 16.22 25.06 13.53
N SER A 126 16.84 26.12 13.04
CA SER A 126 16.73 26.55 11.65
C SER A 126 17.29 25.55 10.63
N ALA A 127 18.04 24.52 11.04
CA ALA A 127 18.43 23.41 10.18
C ALA A 127 17.25 22.48 9.80
N PHE A 128 16.13 22.57 10.53
CA PHE A 128 14.97 21.72 10.33
C PHE A 128 13.84 22.45 9.59
N GLY A 129 12.98 21.68 8.94
CA GLY A 129 11.76 22.15 8.31
C GLY A 129 11.82 22.15 6.78
N ALA A 130 10.79 22.76 6.18
CA ALA A 130 10.55 22.68 4.74
C ALA A 130 11.77 23.18 3.92
N GLY A 131 12.27 22.32 3.04
CA GLY A 131 13.42 22.59 2.17
C GLY A 131 14.80 22.51 2.84
N ARG A 132 14.86 22.17 4.14
CA ARG A 132 16.11 22.12 4.92
C ARG A 132 16.40 20.73 5.47
N SER A 133 15.35 20.02 5.87
CA SER A 133 15.41 18.64 6.34
C SER A 133 14.43 17.74 5.60
N VAL A 134 14.72 16.44 5.59
CA VAL A 134 13.81 15.40 5.11
C VAL A 134 13.38 14.56 6.31
N PRO A 135 12.13 14.72 6.80
CA PRO A 135 11.64 13.87 7.89
C PRO A 135 11.49 12.43 7.41
N ILE A 136 12.13 11.51 8.12
CA ILE A 136 11.96 10.06 7.97
C ILE A 136 10.86 9.60 8.93
N PHE A 137 10.99 9.99 10.21
CA PHE A 137 10.02 9.75 11.27
C PHE A 137 9.66 11.08 11.90
N ASP A 138 8.43 11.54 11.71
CA ASP A 138 7.88 12.79 12.24
C ASP A 138 6.40 12.63 12.67
N ARG A 139 5.92 11.38 12.66
CA ARG A 139 4.53 10.96 12.88
C ARG A 139 4.52 9.62 13.62
N PRO A 140 3.36 9.19 14.14
CA PRO A 140 3.24 7.85 14.70
C PRO A 140 3.75 6.78 13.73
N MET A 141 4.58 5.89 14.25
CA MET A 141 5.16 4.78 13.52
C MET A 141 4.60 3.46 14.02
N LEU A 142 4.48 2.52 13.09
CA LEU A 142 4.21 1.12 13.38
C LEU A 142 5.43 0.30 12.99
N THR A 143 6.17 -0.20 13.98
CA THR A 143 7.31 -1.08 13.75
C THR A 143 6.87 -2.53 13.91
N TYR A 144 7.17 -3.37 12.93
CA TYR A 144 6.85 -4.79 12.95
C TYR A 144 7.96 -5.60 12.31
N LEU A 145 8.07 -6.87 12.70
CA LEU A 145 9.02 -7.79 12.09
C LEU A 145 8.39 -8.43 10.85
N SER A 146 9.13 -8.64 9.77
CA SER A 146 8.66 -9.43 8.63
C SER A 146 9.81 -10.20 8.00
N ARG A 147 9.45 -11.13 7.12
CA ARG A 147 10.41 -11.79 6.22
C ARG A 147 9.87 -11.60 4.80
N PRO A 148 10.72 -11.24 3.82
CA PRO A 148 10.27 -11.13 2.45
C PRO A 148 9.92 -12.50 1.88
N HIS A 149 9.02 -12.53 0.90
CA HIS A 149 8.51 -13.75 0.30
C HIS A 149 9.39 -14.28 -0.85
N VAL A 150 10.52 -13.61 -1.13
CA VAL A 150 11.48 -14.01 -2.17
C VAL A 150 12.31 -15.26 -1.79
N LYS A 151 12.91 -15.86 -2.82
CA LYS A 151 13.91 -16.93 -2.71
C LYS A 151 15.29 -16.40 -3.12
N PRO A 152 16.39 -16.82 -2.46
CA PRO A 152 16.45 -17.69 -1.27
C PRO A 152 15.80 -17.06 -0.02
N LYS A 153 15.55 -17.85 1.02
CA LYS A 153 14.94 -17.31 2.25
C LYS A 153 15.87 -16.26 2.87
N HIS A 154 15.34 -15.09 3.18
CA HIS A 154 16.10 -14.06 3.90
C HIS A 154 15.88 -14.13 5.42
N GLY A 155 16.68 -13.36 6.15
CA GLY A 155 16.53 -13.11 7.57
C GLY A 155 15.25 -12.35 7.91
N VAL A 156 15.02 -12.13 9.20
CA VAL A 156 13.95 -11.27 9.69
C VAL A 156 14.40 -9.82 9.55
N GLU A 157 13.47 -8.97 9.14
CA GLU A 157 13.64 -7.53 8.96
C GLU A 157 12.69 -6.79 9.90
N ALA A 158 13.13 -5.65 10.42
CA ALA A 158 12.27 -4.69 11.09
C ALA A 158 11.83 -3.65 10.06
N ILE A 159 10.52 -3.52 9.89
CA ILE A 159 9.91 -2.48 9.06
C ILE A 159 9.23 -1.51 10.00
N SER A 160 9.57 -0.23 9.87
CA SER A 160 8.89 0.87 10.53
C SER A 160 8.08 1.65 9.52
N LEU A 161 6.76 1.49 9.57
CA LEU A 161 5.80 2.18 8.73
C LEU A 161 5.47 3.54 9.35
N ARG A 162 5.63 4.62 8.59
CA ARG A 162 5.19 5.96 8.96
C ARG A 162 3.68 6.09 8.67
N VAL A 163 2.88 6.35 9.71
CA VAL A 163 1.41 6.44 9.56
C VAL A 163 0.98 7.90 9.45
N ASP A 164 0.66 8.32 8.23
CA ASP A 164 0.09 9.64 7.95
C ASP A 164 -1.44 9.51 7.83
N VAL A 165 -2.17 9.74 8.92
CA VAL A 165 -3.61 9.45 9.03
C VAL A 165 -4.44 10.09 7.89
N PRO A 166 -4.25 11.39 7.54
CA PRO A 166 -4.93 11.98 6.40
C PRO A 166 -4.68 11.24 5.07
N VAL A 167 -3.44 10.80 4.84
CA VAL A 167 -3.07 10.05 3.62
C VAL A 167 -3.75 8.68 3.62
N VAL A 168 -3.67 7.94 4.74
CA VAL A 168 -4.31 6.62 4.87
C VAL A 168 -5.82 6.71 4.63
N LEU A 169 -6.48 7.73 5.17
CA LEU A 169 -7.92 7.96 4.94
C LEU A 169 -8.22 8.29 3.48
N ALA A 170 -7.39 9.11 2.84
CA ALA A 170 -7.54 9.43 1.43
C ALA A 170 -7.35 8.19 0.54
N GLU A 171 -6.30 7.40 0.78
CA GLU A 171 -6.07 6.13 0.08
C GLU A 171 -7.26 5.18 0.24
N ALA A 172 -7.76 5.02 1.47
CA ALA A 172 -8.90 4.16 1.77
C ALA A 172 -10.16 4.61 1.04
N TRP A 173 -10.42 5.92 0.99
CA TRP A 173 -11.58 6.48 0.27
C TRP A 173 -11.47 6.27 -1.23
N MET A 174 -10.29 6.49 -1.83
CA MET A 174 -10.06 6.28 -3.26
C MET A 174 -10.26 4.81 -3.67
N ILE A 175 -9.75 3.88 -2.87
CA ILE A 175 -9.97 2.43 -3.09
C ILE A 175 -11.44 2.06 -2.89
N ALA A 176 -12.10 2.63 -1.87
CA ALA A 176 -13.52 2.38 -1.60
C ALA A 176 -14.43 2.92 -2.72
N ASN A 177 -14.10 4.06 -3.34
CA ASN A 177 -14.83 4.62 -4.48
C ASN A 177 -14.86 3.63 -5.66
N VAL A 178 -13.72 3.02 -5.98
CA VAL A 178 -13.62 1.98 -7.02
C VAL A 178 -14.45 0.76 -6.65
N TYR A 179 -14.35 0.28 -5.40
CA TYR A 179 -15.15 -0.85 -4.95
C TYR A 179 -16.65 -0.58 -4.96
N ALA A 180 -17.09 0.61 -4.59
CA ALA A 180 -18.50 0.99 -4.63
C ALA A 180 -19.08 0.87 -6.05
N ALA A 181 -18.33 1.31 -7.07
CA ALA A 181 -18.71 1.14 -8.46
C ALA A 181 -18.80 -0.34 -8.85
N MET A 182 -17.79 -1.15 -8.47
CA MET A 182 -17.79 -2.58 -8.74
C MET A 182 -18.94 -3.34 -8.07
N PHE A 183 -19.26 -3.00 -6.82
CA PHE A 183 -20.40 -3.56 -6.11
C PHE A 183 -21.71 -3.21 -6.82
N HIS A 184 -21.89 -1.95 -7.21
CA HIS A 184 -23.09 -1.51 -7.91
C HIS A 184 -23.23 -2.20 -9.27
N VAL A 185 -22.18 -2.24 -10.09
CA VAL A 185 -22.20 -2.90 -11.41
C VAL A 185 -22.47 -4.40 -11.27
N ARG A 186 -21.90 -5.05 -10.25
CA ARG A 186 -22.17 -6.46 -9.98
C ARG A 186 -23.61 -6.70 -9.53
N ALA A 187 -24.17 -5.83 -8.69
CA ALA A 187 -25.55 -5.90 -8.26
C ALA A 187 -26.51 -5.74 -9.45
N ARG A 188 -26.31 -4.71 -10.30
CA ARG A 188 -27.12 -4.48 -11.50
C ARG A 188 -27.06 -5.66 -12.48
N ARG A 189 -25.90 -6.32 -12.62
CA ARG A 189 -25.79 -7.55 -13.42
C ARG A 189 -26.56 -8.74 -12.87
N HIS A 190 -26.70 -8.81 -11.55
CA HIS A 190 -27.36 -9.93 -10.88
C HIS A 190 -28.88 -9.73 -10.82
N PHE A 191 -29.33 -8.53 -10.47
CA PHE A 191 -30.75 -8.21 -10.27
C PHE A 191 -31.41 -7.54 -11.49
N GLY A 192 -30.64 -7.06 -12.46
CA GLY A 192 -31.17 -6.29 -13.59
C GLY A 192 -31.48 -4.84 -13.19
N GLU A 193 -32.49 -4.26 -13.82
CA GLU A 193 -32.95 -2.89 -13.55
C GLU A 193 -33.73 -2.76 -12.24
N ASP A 194 -34.41 -3.85 -11.82
CA ASP A 194 -35.21 -3.90 -10.60
C ASP A 194 -34.33 -4.27 -9.38
N MET A 195 -33.37 -3.42 -9.04
CA MET A 195 -32.50 -3.62 -7.89
C MET A 195 -33.29 -3.54 -6.57
N PRO A 196 -32.98 -4.41 -5.58
CA PRO A 196 -33.67 -4.39 -4.30
C PRO A 196 -33.36 -3.11 -3.49
N ASP A 197 -34.27 -2.79 -2.57
CA ASP A 197 -34.10 -1.69 -1.63
C ASP A 197 -32.80 -1.83 -0.83
N GLY A 198 -32.06 -0.72 -0.67
CA GLY A 198 -30.80 -0.67 0.06
C GLY A 198 -29.54 -0.90 -0.78
N VAL A 199 -29.65 -1.20 -2.08
CA VAL A 199 -28.49 -1.15 -2.99
C VAL A 199 -28.04 0.30 -3.14
N ALA A 200 -26.78 0.57 -2.78
CA ALA A 200 -26.21 1.90 -2.89
C ALA A 200 -26.20 2.40 -4.36
N PRO A 201 -26.43 3.70 -4.60
CA PRO A 201 -26.35 4.27 -5.94
C PRO A 201 -24.93 4.13 -6.52
N TYR A 202 -24.84 4.17 -7.84
CA TYR A 202 -23.55 4.20 -8.53
C TYR A 202 -22.77 5.46 -8.09
N PRO A 203 -21.51 5.35 -7.67
CA PRO A 203 -20.79 6.50 -7.15
C PRO A 203 -20.37 7.44 -8.27
N THR A 204 -20.15 8.70 -7.94
CA THR A 204 -19.34 9.56 -8.79
C THR A 204 -17.90 9.08 -8.75
N LEU A 205 -17.38 8.63 -9.89
CA LEU A 205 -15.99 8.21 -9.99
C LEU A 205 -15.05 9.42 -9.95
N VAL A 206 -13.93 9.24 -9.24
CA VAL A 206 -12.89 10.25 -9.14
C VAL A 206 -12.02 10.25 -10.39
N ILE A 207 -11.65 11.43 -10.85
CA ILE A 207 -10.81 11.64 -12.03
C ILE A 207 -9.55 12.41 -11.64
N GLY A 208 -8.40 11.98 -12.15
CA GLY A 208 -7.13 12.71 -12.09
C GLY A 208 -6.42 12.71 -10.72
N ARG A 209 -7.02 12.09 -9.70
CA ARG A 209 -6.42 11.97 -8.37
C ARG A 209 -5.65 10.65 -8.25
N LEU A 210 -4.48 10.58 -8.87
CA LEU A 210 -3.62 9.39 -8.85
C LEU A 210 -2.94 9.17 -7.48
N PRO A 211 -2.48 7.94 -7.17
CA PRO A 211 -1.78 7.63 -5.91
C PRO A 211 -0.63 8.59 -5.58
N GLU A 212 0.21 8.93 -6.55
CA GLU A 212 1.34 9.85 -6.40
C GLU A 212 0.92 11.26 -5.98
N HIS A 213 -0.28 11.70 -6.35
CA HIS A 213 -0.82 13.00 -5.95
C HIS A 213 -1.31 13.03 -4.49
N VAL A 214 -1.63 11.87 -3.92
CA VAL A 214 -2.14 11.71 -2.54
C VAL A 214 -1.02 11.35 -1.58
N ILE A 215 -0.20 10.38 -1.96
CA ILE A 215 0.89 9.84 -1.14
C ILE A 215 2.09 10.78 -1.15
N GLY A 216 2.36 11.40 -2.30
CA GLY A 216 3.46 12.33 -2.50
C GLY A 216 4.85 11.67 -2.42
N GLY A 217 5.88 12.51 -2.42
CA GLY A 217 7.29 12.09 -2.41
C GLY A 217 7.92 11.94 -1.02
N ARG A 218 7.14 11.67 0.02
CA ARG A 218 7.65 11.56 1.40
C ARG A 218 8.07 10.11 1.71
N PRO A 219 9.04 9.90 2.62
CA PRO A 219 9.32 8.57 3.13
C PRO A 219 8.07 7.97 3.77
N LEU A 220 7.72 6.75 3.37
CA LEU A 220 6.60 5.97 3.88
C LEU A 220 7.03 5.02 5.00
N GLY A 221 8.31 4.73 5.07
CA GLY A 221 8.86 3.90 6.12
C GLY A 221 10.33 3.62 5.93
N TYR A 222 10.85 2.81 6.83
CA TYR A 222 12.23 2.37 6.85
C TYR A 222 12.29 0.88 7.11
N ARG A 223 13.21 0.20 6.44
CA ARG A 223 13.50 -1.21 6.67
C ARG A 223 14.94 -1.37 7.14
N SER A 224 15.16 -2.29 8.07
CA SER A 224 16.50 -2.81 8.38
C SER A 224 16.50 -4.31 8.64
N ALA A 225 17.58 -4.99 8.26
CA ALA A 225 17.78 -6.38 8.63
C ALA A 225 18.00 -6.52 10.16
N VAL A 226 17.40 -7.56 10.75
CA VAL A 226 17.53 -7.90 12.18
C VAL A 226 18.30 -9.20 12.37
N THR A 227 18.09 -10.17 11.47
CA THR A 227 18.86 -11.42 11.46
C THR A 227 19.50 -11.66 10.11
N LEU A 228 20.52 -12.51 10.09
CA LEU A 228 21.12 -13.01 8.86
C LEU A 228 20.18 -13.99 8.14
N PRO A 229 20.30 -14.13 6.82
CA PRO A 229 19.68 -15.24 6.09
C PRO A 229 20.11 -16.61 6.65
N PRO A 230 19.18 -17.58 6.71
CA PRO A 230 19.42 -18.88 7.32
C PRO A 230 20.39 -19.78 6.53
N ASP A 231 20.68 -19.46 5.26
CA ASP A 231 21.61 -20.24 4.43
C ASP A 231 23.09 -19.93 4.70
N GLY A 232 23.38 -18.86 5.44
CA GLY A 232 24.74 -18.43 5.77
C GLY A 232 25.56 -17.91 4.59
N THR A 233 24.98 -17.85 3.37
CA THR A 233 25.66 -17.45 2.14
C THR A 233 25.01 -16.24 1.49
N THR A 234 23.71 -16.06 1.68
CA THR A 234 23.00 -14.88 1.17
C THR A 234 23.29 -13.69 2.08
N PRO A 235 23.68 -12.52 1.54
CA PRO A 235 23.83 -11.31 2.34
C PRO A 235 22.47 -10.79 2.83
N PRO A 236 22.41 -10.14 4.00
CA PRO A 236 21.20 -9.43 4.43
C PRO A 236 20.83 -8.33 3.43
N ARG A 237 19.54 -8.08 3.24
CA ARG A 237 19.07 -6.98 2.40
C ARG A 237 19.49 -5.65 3.02
N ARG A 238 19.87 -4.69 2.17
CA ARG A 238 20.27 -3.36 2.60
C ARG A 238 19.12 -2.67 3.32
N SER A 239 19.45 -2.01 4.43
CA SER A 239 18.54 -1.09 5.09
C SER A 239 18.26 0.12 4.20
N GLY A 240 17.16 0.82 4.44
CA GLY A 240 16.83 1.98 3.62
C GLY A 240 15.39 2.46 3.76
N LEU A 241 15.08 3.49 2.98
CA LEU A 241 13.80 4.19 3.00
C LEU A 241 12.90 3.69 1.88
N PHE A 242 11.63 3.54 2.20
CA PHE A 242 10.59 3.26 1.23
C PHE A 242 9.84 4.54 0.88
N PHE A 243 9.60 4.74 -0.41
CA PHE A 243 8.80 5.79 -1.02
C PHE A 243 7.76 5.13 -1.92
N HIS A 244 6.75 5.88 -2.35
CA HIS A 244 5.78 5.35 -3.29
C HIS A 244 6.46 4.88 -4.59
N GLY A 245 6.41 3.57 -4.86
CA GLY A 245 7.00 2.94 -6.04
C GLY A 245 8.53 2.82 -6.04
N GLN A 246 9.21 3.16 -4.94
CA GLN A 246 10.67 3.16 -4.91
C GLN A 246 11.25 2.81 -3.53
N PHE A 247 12.33 2.03 -3.51
CA PHE A 247 13.17 1.83 -2.34
C PHE A 247 14.54 2.51 -2.54
N ILE A 248 14.99 3.26 -1.54
CA ILE A 248 16.30 3.91 -1.51
C ILE A 248 17.16 3.22 -0.45
N PRO A 249 18.15 2.39 -0.83
CA PRO A 249 19.06 1.78 0.13
C PRO A 249 19.91 2.85 0.81
N MET A 250 20.18 2.65 2.09
CA MET A 250 21.01 3.53 2.92
C MET A 250 22.13 2.75 3.58
N GLU A 251 23.28 3.39 3.67
CA GLU A 251 24.39 2.98 4.52
C GLU A 251 24.43 3.91 5.73
N LEU A 252 24.40 3.32 6.91
CA LEU A 252 24.48 4.07 8.16
C LEU A 252 25.88 3.91 8.72
N ASP A 253 26.62 5.01 8.72
CA ASP A 253 27.94 5.07 9.32
C ASP A 253 27.79 5.23 10.84
N TYR A 254 27.96 4.11 11.55
CA TYR A 254 27.92 4.09 13.01
C TYR A 254 29.27 4.44 13.65
N ASP A 255 30.35 4.39 12.89
CA ASP A 255 31.71 4.63 13.37
C ASP A 255 31.94 6.13 13.55
N ASN A 256 31.38 6.95 12.67
CA ASN A 256 31.45 8.41 12.72
C ASN A 256 30.22 9.06 13.37
N LYS A 257 29.55 8.38 14.31
CA LYS A 257 28.40 8.94 15.01
C LYS A 257 28.81 10.13 15.89
N VAL A 258 28.11 11.25 15.74
CA VAL A 258 28.25 12.43 16.59
C VAL A 258 27.01 12.62 17.46
N LYS A 259 27.20 13.19 18.65
CA LYS A 259 26.10 13.61 19.53
C LYS A 259 26.05 15.12 19.55
N GLY A 260 24.85 15.67 19.44
CA GLY A 260 24.63 17.10 19.56
C GLY A 260 23.29 17.42 20.22
N VAL A 261 23.11 18.69 20.56
CA VAL A 261 21.89 19.23 21.15
C VAL A 261 21.27 20.23 20.19
N VAL A 262 19.96 20.12 19.97
CA VAL A 262 19.22 21.12 19.19
C VAL A 262 19.03 22.36 20.04
N VAL A 263 19.39 23.52 19.51
CA VAL A 263 19.32 24.83 20.20
C VAL A 263 18.48 25.82 19.40
N GLU A 264 17.86 26.76 20.11
CA GLU A 264 17.13 27.86 19.49
C GLU A 264 18.10 28.74 18.67
N GLY A 265 17.89 28.83 17.35
CA GLY A 265 18.77 29.52 16.41
C GLY A 265 18.48 29.23 14.94
#